data_AF-C0N2C5-F1
#
_entry.id   AF-C0N2C5-F1
#
_cell.length_a   1.000
_cell.length_b   1.000
_cell.length_c   1.000
_cell.angle_alpha   90.00
_cell.angle_beta   90.00
_cell.angle_gamma   90.00
#
_symmetry.space_group_name_H-M   'P 1'
#
loop_
_entity.id
_entity.type
_entity.pdbx_description
1 polymer ?
#
loop_
_entity_poly.entity_id
_entity_poly.type
_entity_poly.pdbx_seq_one_letter_code
_entity_poly.pdbx_strand_id
1 'polypeptide(L)'
;MKTNFIVTVFFACLYQSVSANELGLLEKDCFNEWQTRQWVLGEDKTPASQVPRFAEGIKQICETRARLFKTNPDISPYIQGRIAELAPYIFSGDNKAYESLIMKIEERSSKPQFSGAYMRD
;
A
#
# COMPACT_ATOMS: atom_id res chain seq x y z
N MET A 1 50.62 -28.05 19.01
CA MET A 1 49.26 -28.52 18.65
C MET A 1 48.32 -27.33 18.77
N LYS A 2 47.78 -26.84 17.65
CA LYS A 2 46.88 -25.69 17.58
C LYS A 2 45.46 -26.22 17.36
N THR A 3 44.50 -25.79 18.16
CA THR A 3 43.09 -26.17 17.96
C THR A 3 42.17 -24.98 18.17
N ASN A 4 41.82 -24.36 17.03
CA ASN A 4 40.51 -23.86 16.62
C ASN A 4 39.67 -23.01 17.58
N PHE A 5 39.68 -21.70 17.32
CA PHE A 5 38.73 -20.72 17.87
C PHE A 5 38.02 -20.02 16.70
N ILE A 6 37.13 -20.73 16.00
CA ILE A 6 36.31 -20.14 14.92
C ILE A 6 34.92 -20.77 14.93
N VAL A 7 34.06 -20.43 15.89
CA VAL A 7 32.63 -20.74 15.80
C VAL A 7 31.81 -19.65 16.50
N THR A 8 31.88 -18.40 16.05
CA THR A 8 30.97 -17.34 16.56
C THR A 8 30.77 -16.19 15.57
N VAL A 9 30.69 -16.44 14.25
CA VAL A 9 30.31 -15.37 13.28
C VAL A 9 29.45 -15.90 12.12
N PHE A 10 28.47 -16.76 12.38
CA PHE A 10 27.57 -17.25 11.31
C PHE A 10 26.07 -17.15 11.61
N PHE A 11 25.66 -16.53 12.73
CA PHE A 11 24.25 -16.50 13.14
C PHE A 11 23.52 -15.16 12.88
N ALA A 12 24.15 -14.19 12.21
CA ALA A 12 23.56 -12.86 11.99
C ALA A 12 22.91 -12.66 10.59
N CYS A 13 23.18 -13.51 9.60
CA CYS A 13 22.68 -13.30 8.23
C CYS A 13 21.31 -13.94 7.91
N LEU A 14 20.75 -14.78 8.78
CA LEU A 14 19.48 -15.49 8.49
C LEU A 14 18.22 -14.72 8.91
N TYR A 15 18.34 -13.61 9.63
CA TYR A 15 17.17 -12.83 10.08
C TYR A 15 16.67 -11.80 9.04
N GLN A 16 17.44 -11.48 8.00
CA GLN A 16 17.04 -10.46 7.02
C GLN A 16 16.11 -10.99 5.92
N SER A 17 16.08 -12.30 5.68
CA SER A 17 15.29 -12.90 4.59
C SER A 17 13.81 -13.04 4.90
N VAL A 18 13.42 -13.18 6.18
CA VAL A 18 12.00 -13.30 6.57
C VAL A 18 11.24 -12.00 6.30
N SER A 19 11.84 -10.84 6.64
CA SER A 19 11.14 -9.56 6.57
C SER A 19 10.92 -9.01 5.15
N ALA A 20 11.81 -9.33 4.21
CA ALA A 20 11.62 -8.96 2.81
C ALA A 20 10.50 -9.80 2.14
N ASN A 21 10.37 -11.06 2.57
CA ASN A 21 9.37 -11.97 2.03
C ASN A 21 7.95 -11.58 2.45
N GLU A 22 7.76 -11.10 3.69
CA GLU A 22 6.47 -10.62 4.18
C GLU A 22 5.99 -9.37 3.45
N LEU A 23 6.88 -8.41 3.17
CA LEU A 23 6.52 -7.19 2.45
C LEU A 23 6.04 -7.51 1.03
N GLY A 24 6.81 -8.34 0.30
CA GLY A 24 6.44 -8.75 -1.06
C GLY A 24 5.13 -9.54 -1.14
N LEU A 25 4.77 -10.28 -0.08
CA LEU A 25 3.47 -10.95 0.02
C LEU A 25 2.33 -9.94 0.18
N LEU A 26 2.45 -8.97 1.10
CA LEU A 26 1.44 -7.94 1.31
C LEU A 26 1.22 -7.08 0.07
N GLU A 27 2.29 -6.72 -0.64
CA GLU A 27 2.25 -5.97 -1.90
C GLU A 27 1.45 -6.72 -2.96
N LYS A 28 1.76 -8.01 -3.15
CA LYS A 28 1.11 -8.87 -4.12
C LYS A 28 -0.36 -9.10 -3.76
N ASP A 29 -0.66 -9.35 -2.50
CA ASP A 29 -2.02 -9.58 -2.02
C ASP A 29 -2.87 -8.31 -2.16
N CYS A 30 -2.32 -7.13 -1.86
CA CYS A 30 -2.95 -5.84 -2.12
C CYS A 30 -3.28 -5.66 -3.60
N PHE A 31 -2.32 -5.95 -4.48
CA PHE A 31 -2.52 -5.81 -5.92
C PHE A 31 -3.59 -6.77 -6.46
N ASN A 32 -3.57 -8.03 -6.03
CA ASN A 32 -4.57 -9.03 -6.40
C ASN A 32 -5.96 -8.65 -5.91
N GLU A 33 -6.08 -8.16 -4.68
CA GLU A 33 -7.35 -7.69 -4.12
C GLU A 33 -7.92 -6.55 -4.96
N TRP A 34 -7.10 -5.56 -5.34
CA TRP A 34 -7.54 -4.47 -6.20
C TRP A 34 -8.13 -4.95 -7.53
N GLN A 35 -7.53 -5.97 -8.16
CA GLN A 35 -8.03 -6.51 -9.43
C GLN A 35 -9.47 -7.04 -9.32
N THR A 36 -9.86 -7.51 -8.12
CA THR A 36 -11.24 -7.98 -7.87
C THR A 36 -12.26 -6.85 -7.81
N ARG A 37 -11.82 -5.59 -7.64
CA ARG A 37 -12.71 -4.42 -7.52
C ARG A 37 -13.31 -3.95 -8.84
N GLN A 38 -12.87 -4.52 -9.97
CA GLN A 38 -13.40 -4.25 -11.32
C GLN A 38 -13.51 -2.76 -11.65
N TRP A 39 -12.50 -1.98 -11.27
CA TRP A 39 -12.46 -0.56 -11.56
C TRP A 39 -12.41 -0.31 -13.06
N VAL A 40 -13.08 0.76 -13.49
CA VAL A 40 -13.13 1.19 -14.89
C VAL A 40 -12.71 2.65 -15.01
N LEU A 41 -12.14 3.00 -16.15
CA LEU A 41 -11.67 4.34 -16.51
C LEU A 41 -12.45 4.85 -17.71
N GLY A 42 -12.58 6.18 -17.79
CA GLY A 42 -13.22 6.84 -18.93
C GLY A 42 -14.72 6.56 -19.06
N GLU A 43 -15.31 7.14 -20.10
CA GLU A 43 -16.72 6.92 -20.46
C GLU A 43 -16.92 5.58 -21.18
N ASP A 44 -15.87 5.07 -21.82
CA ASP A 44 -15.81 3.78 -22.52
C ASP A 44 -15.76 2.58 -21.56
N LYS A 45 -15.64 2.83 -20.25
CA LYS A 45 -15.58 1.82 -19.19
C LYS A 45 -14.43 0.83 -19.36
N THR A 46 -13.31 1.29 -19.90
CA THR A 46 -12.11 0.46 -20.03
C THR A 46 -11.69 -0.07 -18.65
N PRO A 47 -11.53 -1.40 -18.45
CA PRO A 47 -11.06 -1.94 -17.18
C PRO A 47 -9.71 -1.32 -16.79
N ALA A 48 -9.62 -0.78 -15.58
CA ALA A 48 -8.42 -0.08 -15.10
C ALA A 48 -7.19 -0.99 -15.06
N SER A 49 -7.40 -2.31 -14.86
CA SER A 49 -6.35 -3.34 -14.92
C SER A 49 -5.74 -3.51 -16.32
N GLN A 50 -6.45 -3.11 -17.38
CA GLN A 50 -5.95 -3.16 -18.75
C GLN A 50 -5.16 -1.91 -19.15
N VAL A 51 -5.13 -0.87 -18.30
CA VAL A 51 -4.34 0.34 -18.55
C VAL A 51 -3.00 0.21 -17.82
N PRO A 52 -1.88 -0.07 -18.52
CA PRO A 52 -0.64 -0.47 -17.86
C PRO A 52 -0.09 0.58 -16.89
N ARG A 53 -0.18 1.86 -17.27
CA ARG A 53 0.26 2.96 -16.40
C ARG A 53 -0.57 3.07 -15.13
N PHE A 54 -1.87 2.75 -15.20
CA PHE A 54 -2.75 2.76 -14.04
C PHE A 54 -2.41 1.60 -13.10
N ALA A 55 -2.24 0.40 -13.66
CA ALA A 55 -1.82 -0.78 -12.91
C ALA A 55 -0.47 -0.57 -12.21
N GLU A 56 0.50 0.07 -12.88
CA GLU A 56 1.81 0.39 -12.27
C GLU A 56 1.67 1.35 -11.08
N GLY A 57 0.88 2.41 -11.21
CA GLY A 57 0.66 3.31 -10.07
C GLY A 57 -0.07 2.63 -8.90
N ILE A 58 -0.98 1.70 -9.19
CA ILE A 58 -1.61 0.87 -8.15
C ILE A 58 -0.57 -0.01 -7.44
N LYS A 59 0.35 -0.63 -8.18
CA LYS A 59 1.44 -1.41 -7.62
C LYS A 59 2.28 -0.57 -6.66
N GLN A 60 2.65 0.65 -7.06
CA GLN A 60 3.39 1.60 -6.21
C GLN A 60 2.62 2.01 -4.95
N ILE A 61 1.30 2.16 -5.04
CA ILE A 61 0.44 2.39 -3.87
C ILE A 61 0.49 1.19 -2.92
N CYS A 62 0.39 -0.04 -3.43
CA CYS A 62 0.49 -1.26 -2.60
C CYS A 62 1.87 -1.39 -1.93
N GLU A 63 2.97 -1.13 -2.67
CA GLU A 63 4.33 -1.05 -2.12
C GLU A 63 4.45 -0.01 -1.00
N THR A 64 3.86 1.17 -1.20
CA THR A 64 3.88 2.23 -0.20
C THR A 64 3.08 1.83 1.04
N ARG A 65 1.88 1.25 0.87
CA ARG A 65 1.05 0.80 1.99
C ARG A 65 1.68 -0.33 2.78
N ALA A 66 2.26 -1.33 2.12
CA ALA A 66 2.96 -2.43 2.80
C ALA A 66 4.12 -1.90 3.67
N ARG A 67 4.89 -0.95 3.13
CA ARG A 67 5.97 -0.28 3.88
C ARG A 67 5.44 0.48 5.10
N LEU A 68 4.36 1.23 4.94
CA LEU A 68 3.76 2.01 6.01
C LEU A 68 3.12 1.12 7.09
N PHE A 69 2.42 0.05 6.70
CA PHE A 69 1.85 -0.93 7.63
C PHE A 69 2.91 -1.57 8.52
N LYS A 70 4.09 -1.87 7.96
CA LYS A 70 5.21 -2.42 8.72
C LYS A 70 5.67 -1.50 9.85
N THR A 71 5.60 -0.18 9.66
CA THR A 71 6.01 0.80 10.68
C THR A 71 4.85 1.26 11.56
N ASN A 72 3.63 1.20 11.05
CA ASN A 72 2.42 1.57 11.77
C ASN A 72 1.28 0.60 11.40
N PRO A 73 0.95 -0.36 12.27
CA PRO A 73 -0.07 -1.38 12.00
C PRO A 73 -1.50 -0.81 11.90
N ASP A 74 -1.74 0.44 12.30
CA ASP A 74 -3.03 1.11 12.13
C ASP A 74 -3.31 1.47 10.65
N ILE A 75 -2.28 1.50 9.80
CA ILE A 75 -2.41 1.79 8.37
C ILE A 75 -2.69 0.48 7.62
N SER A 76 -3.83 0.35 6.96
CA SER A 76 -4.13 -0.87 6.21
C SER A 76 -3.12 -1.11 5.08
N PRO A 77 -2.61 -2.35 4.90
CA PRO A 77 -1.74 -2.69 3.76
C PRO A 77 -2.52 -2.75 2.43
N TYR A 78 -3.86 -2.74 2.46
CA TYR A 78 -4.73 -2.79 1.28
C TYR A 78 -5.21 -1.41 0.86
N ILE A 79 -5.58 -1.26 -0.42
CA ILE A 79 -6.05 0.01 -0.96
C ILE A 79 -7.31 0.46 -0.23
N GLN A 80 -7.21 1.61 0.43
CA GLN A 80 -8.36 2.34 0.97
C GLN A 80 -8.77 3.46 0.01
N GLY A 81 -10.07 3.73 -0.06
CA GLY A 81 -10.64 4.79 -0.90
C GLY A 81 -11.14 4.33 -2.28
N ARG A 82 -11.78 5.27 -2.97
CA ARG A 82 -12.39 5.06 -4.29
C ARG A 82 -11.44 5.50 -5.40
N ILE A 83 -11.66 4.97 -6.61
CA ILE A 83 -10.86 5.32 -7.79
C ILE A 83 -10.73 6.83 -8.00
N ALA A 84 -11.79 7.61 -7.76
CA ALA A 84 -11.79 9.07 -7.95
C ALA A 84 -10.81 9.80 -7.01
N GLU A 85 -10.51 9.24 -5.84
CA GLU A 85 -9.58 9.83 -4.88
C GLU A 85 -8.12 9.49 -5.23
N LEU A 86 -7.90 8.31 -5.80
CA LEU A 86 -6.57 7.78 -6.09
C LEU A 86 -6.08 8.15 -7.48
N ALA A 87 -6.99 8.27 -8.47
CA ALA A 87 -6.66 8.51 -9.87
C ALA A 87 -5.74 9.73 -10.12
N PRO A 88 -5.89 10.89 -9.44
CA PRO A 88 -4.99 12.02 -9.64
C PRO A 88 -3.52 11.71 -9.29
N TYR A 89 -3.28 10.73 -8.42
CA TYR A 89 -1.95 10.39 -7.91
C TYR A 89 -1.35 9.18 -8.61
N ILE A 90 -2.18 8.24 -9.09
CA ILE A 90 -1.73 7.05 -9.82
C ILE A 90 -0.86 7.39 -11.04
N PHE A 91 -1.10 8.55 -11.66
CA PHE A 91 -0.33 8.98 -12.81
C PHE A 91 0.91 9.82 -12.47
N SER A 92 1.06 10.28 -11.22
CA SER A 92 2.18 11.15 -10.82
C SER A 92 3.47 10.37 -10.57
N GLY A 93 3.39 9.10 -10.17
CA GLY A 93 4.55 8.21 -9.98
C GLY A 93 5.51 8.65 -8.86
N ASP A 94 5.11 9.57 -7.99
CA ASP A 94 5.95 10.05 -6.88
C ASP A 94 5.56 9.37 -5.56
N ASN A 95 6.48 8.59 -5.00
CA ASN A 95 6.32 7.91 -3.73
C ASN A 95 5.90 8.84 -2.58
N LYS A 96 6.41 10.09 -2.55
CA LYS A 96 6.01 11.07 -1.52
C LYS A 96 4.56 11.50 -1.68
N ALA A 97 4.08 11.59 -2.92
CA ALA A 97 2.70 11.89 -3.21
C ALA A 97 1.76 10.76 -2.75
N TYR A 98 2.16 9.49 -2.95
CA TYR A 98 1.39 8.35 -2.46
C TYR A 98 1.33 8.28 -0.93
N GLU A 99 2.45 8.51 -0.25
CA GLU A 99 2.49 8.53 1.21
C GLU A 99 1.58 9.62 1.77
N SER A 100 1.69 10.85 1.25
CA SER A 100 0.84 11.97 1.65
C SER A 100 -0.65 11.68 1.43
N LEU A 101 -0.99 11.04 0.30
CA LEU A 101 -2.35 10.62 -0.01
C LEU A 101 -2.86 9.55 0.98
N ILE A 102 -2.06 8.51 1.24
CA ILE A 102 -2.42 7.43 2.16
C ILE A 102 -2.71 8.02 3.53
N MET A 103 -1.82 8.85 4.07
CA MET A 103 -2.02 9.50 5.37
C MET A 103 -3.30 10.33 5.40
N LYS A 104 -3.60 11.09 4.34
CA LYS A 104 -4.85 11.84 4.23
C LYS A 104 -6.10 10.95 4.24
N ILE A 105 -6.03 9.78 3.60
CA ILE A 105 -7.14 8.81 3.58
C ILE A 105 -7.35 8.20 4.98
N GLU A 106 -6.28 7.86 5.69
CA GLU A 106 -6.33 7.32 7.05
C GLU A 106 -6.80 8.37 8.09
N GLU A 107 -6.43 9.64 7.92
CA GLU A 107 -6.96 10.73 8.75
C GLU A 107 -8.47 10.92 8.58
N ARG A 108 -9.00 10.65 7.38
CA ARG A 108 -10.44 10.75 7.13
C ARG A 108 -11.20 9.59 7.75
N SER A 109 -10.66 8.36 7.68
CA SER A 109 -11.32 7.19 8.30
C SER A 109 -11.38 7.31 9.82
N SER A 110 -10.41 8.00 10.43
CA SER A 110 -10.33 8.23 11.88
C SER A 110 -11.15 9.42 12.40
N LYS A 111 -11.53 10.38 11.55
CA LYS A 111 -12.40 11.51 11.94
C LYS A 111 -13.88 11.12 11.79
N PRO A 112 -14.73 11.31 12.82
CA PRO A 112 -16.16 11.11 12.65
C PRO A 112 -16.66 12.01 11.52
N GLN A 113 -17.27 11.42 10.49
CA GLN A 113 -17.98 12.21 9.48
C GLN A 113 -19.10 12.95 10.20
N PHE A 114 -18.94 14.27 10.34
CA PHE A 114 -19.99 15.12 10.87
C PHE A 114 -21.18 15.03 9.91
N SER A 115 -22.13 14.15 10.22
CA SER A 115 -23.42 14.13 9.54
C SER A 115 -24.14 15.40 9.98
N GLY A 116 -24.17 16.42 9.11
CA GLY A 116 -24.95 17.65 9.31
C GLY A 116 -26.47 17.43 9.34
N ALA A 117 -26.94 16.28 9.84
CA ALA A 117 -28.34 15.87 9.89
C ALA A 117 -29.11 16.44 11.10
N TYR A 118 -28.47 17.23 11.97
CA TYR A 118 -29.09 17.72 13.22
C TYR A 118 -28.92 19.22 13.47
N MET A 119 -28.94 20.04 12.43
CA MET A 119 -29.17 21.49 12.58
C MET A 119 -30.32 21.90 11.66
N ARG A 120 -31.55 21.62 12.12
CA ARG A 120 -32.73 22.38 11.73
C ARG A 120 -33.11 23.21 12.95
N ASP A 121 -32.98 24.52 12.79
CA ASP A 121 -33.54 25.52 13.69
C ASP A 121 -35.08 25.48 13.64
#